data_AF-A0A238ZI44-F1
#
_entry.id   AF-A0A238ZI44-F1
#
_cell.length_a   1.000
_cell.length_b   1.000
_cell.length_c   1.000
_cell.angle_alpha   90.00
_cell.angle_beta   90.00
_cell.angle_gamma   90.00
#
_symmetry.space_group_name_H-M   'P 1'
#
loop_
_entity.id
_entity.type
_entity.pdbx_description
1 polymer ?
#
loop_
_entity_poly.entity_id
_entity_poly.type
_entity_poly.pdbx_seq_one_letter_code
_entity_poly.pdbx_strand_id
1 'polypeptide(L)' 'MTSVSYRTLFIVLLVGLGLMLLASYLKTQQIAAAGIVVLMGLVVQFVAGVLMIWKFASRLDKSED' A
#
# COMPACT_ATOMS: atom_id res chain seq x y z
N MET A 1 -12.69 8.72 -14.92
CA MET A 1 -11.94 8.16 -13.77
C MET A 1 -10.88 7.23 -14.31
N THR A 2 -9.61 7.64 -14.28
CA THR A 2 -8.49 6.83 -14.77
C THR A 2 -8.45 5.52 -14.00
N SER A 3 -8.72 4.39 -14.66
CA SER A 3 -8.76 3.09 -14.00
C SER A 3 -7.37 2.76 -13.46
N VAL A 4 -7.21 2.78 -12.13
CA VAL A 4 -5.92 2.49 -11.49
C VAL A 4 -5.53 1.06 -11.87
N SER A 5 -4.40 0.90 -12.56
CA SER A 5 -3.94 -0.41 -13.04
C SER A 5 -3.49 -1.32 -11.88
N TYR A 6 -3.57 -2.65 -12.05
CA TYR A 6 -3.00 -3.58 -11.05
C TYR A 6 -1.51 -3.33 -10.85
N ARG A 7 -0.81 -2.97 -11.93
CA ARG A 7 0.61 -2.62 -11.89
C ARG A 7 0.86 -1.41 -11.00
N THR A 8 -0.01 -0.40 -11.07
CA THR A 8 0.07 0.79 -10.21
C THR A 8 -0.19 0.42 -8.75
N LEU A 9 -1.25 -0.35 -8.45
CA LEU A 9 -1.53 -0.81 -7.09
C LEU A 9 -0.38 -1.62 -6.50
N PHE A 10 0.24 -2.49 -7.31
CA PHE A 10 1.40 -3.28 -6.91
C PHE A 10 2.61 -2.40 -6.60
N ILE A 11 2.92 -1.41 -7.45
CA ILE A 11 4.01 -0.45 -7.19
C ILE A 11 3.75 0.33 -5.89
N VAL A 12 2.50 0.76 -5.65
CA VAL A 12 2.13 1.46 -4.41
C VAL A 12 2.33 0.58 -3.18
N LEU A 13 1.99 -0.72 -3.25
CA LEU A 13 2.26 -1.67 -2.17
C LEU A 13 3.78 -1.83 -1.90
N LEU A 14 4.59 -1.89 -2.95
CA LEU A 14 6.06 -1.94 -2.83
C LEU A 14 6.62 -0.66 -2.19
N VAL A 15 6.08 0.51 -2.55
CA VAL A 15 6.44 1.78 -1.91
C VAL A 15 6.06 1.76 -0.42
N GLY A 16 4.87 1.24 -0.08
CA GLY A 16 4.46 1.06 1.31
C GLY A 16 5.41 0.14 2.10
N LEU A 17 5.90 -0.96 1.49
CA LEU A 17 6.94 -1.81 2.08
C LEU A 17 8.26 -1.05 2.28
N GLY A 18 8.68 -0.27 1.28
CA GLY A 18 9.88 0.56 1.37
C GLY A 18 9.81 1.56 2.51
N LEU A 19 8.64 2.21 2.71
CA LEU A 19 8.40 3.12 3.84
C LEU A 19 8.47 2.39 5.19
N MET A 20 7.97 1.16 5.28
CA MET A 20 8.06 0.35 6.50
C MET A 20 9.52 -0.01 6.85
N LEU A 21 10.31 -0.38 5.84
CA LEU A 21 11.74 -0.66 6.01
C LEU A 21 12.50 0.60 6.42
N LEU A 22 12.23 1.73 5.76
CA LEU A 22 12.81 3.02 6.11
C LEU A 22 12.44 3.41 7.54
N ALA A 23 11.18 3.27 7.92
CA ALA A 23 10.73 3.59 9.26
C ALA A 23 11.39 2.70 10.33
N SER A 24 11.56 1.41 10.03
CA SER A 24 12.31 0.48 10.88
C SER A 24 13.76 0.95 11.06
N TYR A 25 14.42 1.33 9.97
CA TYR A 25 15.77 1.90 10.02
C TYR A 25 15.83 3.22 10.81
N LEU A 26 14.88 4.14 10.62
CA LEU A 26 14.82 5.38 11.40
C LEU A 26 14.61 5.11 12.89
N LYS A 27 13.86 4.04 13.22
CA LYS A 27 13.64 3.62 14.60
C LYS A 27 14.90 3.07 15.25
N THR A 28 15.76 2.36 14.50
CA THR A 28 17.06 1.91 15.04
C THR A 28 18.00 3.09 15.33
N GLN A 29 17.87 4.18 14.58
CA GLN A 29 18.60 5.45 14.80
C GLN A 29 17.97 6.35 15.87
N GLN A 30 16.91 5.90 16.57
CA GLN A 30 16.14 6.68 17.56
C GLN A 30 15.60 8.03 17.03
N ILE A 31 15.31 8.11 15.73
CA ILE A 31 14.72 9.31 15.14
C ILE A 31 13.23 9.35 15.49
N ALA A 32 12.79 10.41 16.18
CA ALA A 32 11.41 10.58 16.64
C ALA A 32 10.36 10.50 15.50
N ALA A 33 10.73 10.90 14.29
CA ALA A 33 9.86 10.84 13.12
C ALA A 33 9.55 9.40 12.63
N ALA A 34 10.27 8.38 13.10
CA ALA A 34 10.08 7.01 12.66
C ALA A 34 8.63 6.53 12.83
N GLY A 35 7.96 6.91 13.93
CA GLY A 35 6.56 6.54 14.17
C GLY A 35 5.59 7.08 13.11
N ILE A 36 5.81 8.32 12.65
CA ILE A 36 4.99 8.94 11.60
C ILE A 36 5.21 8.23 10.26
N VAL A 37 6.45 7.87 9.95
CA VAL A 37 6.79 7.14 8.72
C VAL A 37 6.16 5.74 8.71
N VAL A 38 6.15 5.02 9.85
CA VAL A 38 5.41 3.74 9.98
C VAL A 38 3.93 3.95 9.68
N LEU A 39 3.30 4.93 10.32
CA LEU A 39 1.87 5.23 10.14
C LEU A 39 1.54 5.53 8.67
N MET A 40 2.35 6.35 8.00
CA MET A 40 2.21 6.64 6.58
C MET A 40 2.34 5.38 5.71
N GLY A 41 3.34 4.54 5.98
CA GLY A 41 3.53 3.27 5.26
C GLY A 41 2.34 2.33 5.41
N LEU A 42 1.78 2.22 6.63
CA LEU A 42 0.60 1.42 6.93
C LEU A 42 -0.66 1.93 6.22
N VAL A 43 -0.89 3.25 6.22
CA VAL A 43 -2.04 3.84 5.52
C VAL A 43 -1.97 3.57 4.02
N VAL A 44 -0.80 3.74 3.41
CA VAL A 44 -0.58 3.45 1.99
C VAL A 44 -0.83 1.97 1.68
N GLN A 45 -0.30 1.07 2.51
CA GLN A 45 -0.54 -0.38 2.40
C GLN A 45 -2.02 -0.73 2.50
N PHE A 46 -2.72 -0.18 3.48
CA PHE A 46 -4.13 -0.44 3.71
C PHE A 46 -4.97 -0.02 2.50
N VAL A 47 -4.81 1.21 2.02
CA VAL A 47 -5.57 1.72 0.88
C VAL A 47 -5.26 0.91 -0.39
N ALA A 48 -3.98 0.64 -0.67
CA ALA A 48 -3.61 -0.13 -1.86
C ALA A 48 -4.10 -1.58 -1.80
N GLY A 49 -4.07 -2.20 -0.62
CA GLY A 49 -4.60 -3.55 -0.39
C GLY A 49 -6.11 -3.62 -0.59
N VAL A 50 -6.87 -2.69 0.01
CA VAL A 50 -8.32 -2.59 -0.17
C VAL A 50 -8.68 -2.40 -1.65
N LEU A 51 -7.99 -1.49 -2.36
CA LEU A 51 -8.24 -1.26 -3.77
C LEU A 51 -7.90 -2.48 -4.65
N MET A 52 -6.87 -3.25 -4.28
CA MET A 52 -6.50 -4.47 -5.01
C MET A 52 -7.55 -5.57 -4.83
N ILE A 53 -8.01 -5.78 -3.60
CA ILE A 53 -9.09 -6.74 -3.27
C ILE A 53 -10.39 -6.32 -3.96
N TRP A 54 -10.78 -5.05 -3.82
CA TRP A 54 -12.01 -4.54 -4.45
C TRP A 54 -11.99 -4.71 -5.96
N LYS A 55 -10.86 -4.38 -6.60
CA LYS A 55 -10.71 -4.55 -8.05
C LYS A 55 -10.73 -6.03 -8.47
N PHE A 56 -10.17 -6.92 -7.66
CA PHE A 56 -10.23 -8.37 -7.88
C PHE A 56 -11.68 -8.88 -7.77
N ALA A 57 -12.39 -8.49 -6.70
CA ALA A 57 -13.80 -8.83 -6.51
C ALA A 57 -14.68 -8.33 -7.67
N SER A 58 -14.52 -7.07 -8.10
CA SER A 58 -15.27 -6.52 -9.24
C SER A 58 -14.96 -7.16 -10.59
N ARG A 59 -13.84 -7.89 -10.71
CA ARG A 59 -13.54 -8.65 -11.93
C ARG A 59 -14.11 -10.07 -11.88
N LEU A 60 -14.15 -10.69 -10.70
CA LEU A 60 -14.81 -11.97 -10.50
C LEU A 60 -16.31 -11.85 -10.79
N ASP A 61 -16.95 -10.82 -10.24
CA ASP A 61 -18.36 -10.50 -10.45
C ASP A 61 -18.71 -10.32 -11.95
N LYS A 62 -17.79 -9.74 -12.74
CA LYS A 62 -17.95 -9.57 -14.19
C LYS A 62 -17.63 -10.79 -15.05
N SER A 63 -17.10 -11.86 -14.46
CA SER A 63 -16.75 -13.09 -15.19
C SER A 63 -17.82 -14.19 -15.06
N GLU A 64 -18.83 -13.98 -14.22
CA GLU A 64 -19.94 -14.92 -14.01
C GLU A 64 -21.19 -14.59 -14.86
N ASP A 65 -21.21 -13.48 -15.59
CA ASP A 65 -22.20 -13.11 -16.62
C ASP A 65 -21.68 -13.36 -18.04
#